data_AF-A0AA38LIA4-F1
#
_entry.id   AF-A0AA38LIA4-F1
#
_cell.length_a   1.000
_cell.length_b   1.000
_cell.length_c   1.000
_cell.angle_alpha   90.00
_cell.angle_beta   90.00
_cell.angle_gamma   90.00
#
_symmetry.space_group_name_H-M   'P 1'
#
loop_
_entity.id
_entity.type
_entity.pdbx_description
1 polymer ?
#
loop_
_entity_poly.entity_id
_entity_poly.type
_entity_poly.pdbx_seq_one_letter_code
_entity_poly.pdbx_strand_id
1 'polypeptide(L)'
;GLLSGCSAGGLASFLHCDNFRELLPQHAKVKCLGDAGFFIDRNDISGAEHIKSFYNEVVMLQGVVNHLPKSCVSQMDPMKCFFPQYFLPYIDTPFFILNAAYDSWQIQEILAPDVADPQGNWQKCKRNIKSCTKTQLETLQDFRIDMLQALKVIEGLKTRGMFINSCFVHCQSEMSQTWLSHDSPRLNNK
;
A
#
# COMPACT_ATOMS: atom_id res chain seq x y z
N GLY A 1 1.67 17.06 15.00
CA GLY A 1 2.64 16.58 14.01
C GLY A 1 1.92 15.77 12.95
N LEU A 2 2.44 15.77 11.73
CA LEU A 2 2.04 14.85 10.67
C LEU A 2 3.28 14.06 10.25
N LEU A 3 3.21 12.73 10.31
CA LEU A 3 4.23 11.86 9.71
C LEU A 3 3.69 11.38 8.37
N SER A 4 4.45 11.60 7.30
CA SER A 4 4.03 11.19 5.96
C SER A 4 5.20 10.78 5.09
N GLY A 5 4.91 9.95 4.10
CA GLY A 5 5.84 9.62 3.03
C GLY A 5 5.15 8.87 1.91
N CYS A 6 5.84 8.74 0.79
CA CYS A 6 5.40 7.89 -0.31
C CYS A 6 6.06 6.50 -0.31
N SER A 7 5.35 5.48 -0.79
CA SER A 7 5.89 4.16 -1.15
C SER A 7 6.42 3.45 0.09
N ALA A 8 7.68 3.02 0.09
CA ALA A 8 8.36 2.55 1.30
C ALA A 8 8.28 3.55 2.47
N GLY A 9 8.35 4.86 2.18
CA GLY A 9 8.14 5.91 3.19
C GLY A 9 6.69 6.01 3.67
N GLY A 10 5.71 5.68 2.83
CA GLY A 10 4.30 5.59 3.22
C GLY A 10 4.04 4.38 4.12
N LEU A 11 4.61 3.23 3.77
CA LEU A 11 4.61 2.02 4.60
C LEU A 11 5.28 2.30 5.96
N ALA A 12 6.46 2.91 5.95
CA ALA A 12 7.18 3.30 7.17
C ALA A 12 6.40 4.30 8.02
N SER A 13 5.68 5.24 7.40
CA SER A 13 4.84 6.21 8.11
C SER A 13 3.72 5.53 8.90
N PHE A 14 3.18 4.41 8.39
CA PHE A 14 2.24 3.60 9.15
C PHE A 14 2.93 2.84 10.29
N LEU A 15 4.02 2.12 9.99
CA LEU A 15 4.75 1.30 10.96
C LEU A 15 5.26 2.11 12.16
N HIS A 16 5.69 3.35 11.91
CA HIS A 16 6.25 4.23 12.95
C HIS A 16 5.26 5.25 13.49
N CYS A 17 3.97 5.14 13.16
CA CYS A 17 2.99 6.15 13.51
C CYS A 17 2.85 6.33 15.04
N ASP A 18 2.76 5.21 15.77
CA ASP A 18 2.66 5.22 17.23
C ASP A 18 3.97 5.67 17.88
N ASN A 19 5.13 5.20 17.38
CA ASN A 19 6.43 5.66 17.85
C ASN A 19 6.58 7.19 17.70
N PHE A 20 6.16 7.75 16.56
CA PHE A 20 6.19 9.19 16.33
C PHE A 20 5.24 9.95 17.27
N ARG A 21 4.10 9.36 17.61
CA ARG A 21 3.16 9.90 18.60
C ARG A 21 3.78 9.97 20.00
N GLU A 22 4.53 8.95 20.39
CA GLU A 22 5.21 8.87 21.70
C GLU A 22 6.34 9.89 21.85
N LEU A 23 7.00 10.27 20.76
CA LEU A 23 8.05 11.30 20.76
C LEU A 23 7.52 12.73 20.97
N LEU A 24 6.21 12.94 20.86
CA LEU A 24 5.59 14.27 20.94
C LEU A 24 4.81 14.47 22.25
N PRO A 25 4.66 15.73 22.73
CA PRO A 25 3.92 16.03 23.95
C PRO A 25 2.51 15.43 23.95
N GLN A 26 1.98 15.06 25.12
CA GLN A 26 0.68 14.39 25.23
C GLN A 26 -0.48 15.21 24.63
N HIS A 27 -0.42 16.54 24.68
CA HIS A 27 -1.43 17.43 24.10
C HIS A 27 -1.28 17.65 22.59
N ALA A 28 -0.18 17.20 21.98
CA ALA A 28 0.02 17.33 20.54
C ALA A 28 -0.92 16.40 19.79
N LYS A 29 -1.64 16.95 18.80
CA LYS A 29 -2.39 16.13 17.84
C LYS A 29 -1.41 15.54 16.84
N VAL A 30 -1.38 14.21 16.75
CA VAL A 30 -0.53 13.47 15.81
C VAL A 30 -1.41 12.68 14.87
N LYS A 31 -1.05 12.69 13.59
CA LYS A 31 -1.67 11.90 12.54
C LYS A 31 -0.58 11.38 11.62
N CYS A 32 -0.87 10.31 10.89
CA CYS A 32 0.01 9.81 9.83
C CYS A 32 -0.71 9.73 8.48
N LEU A 33 0.05 9.86 7.40
CA LEU A 33 -0.42 9.70 6.03
C LEU A 33 0.54 8.79 5.29
N GLY A 34 0.08 7.64 4.83
CA GLY A 34 0.83 6.83 3.89
C GLY A 34 0.28 7.03 2.48
N ASP A 35 1.11 7.60 1.61
CA ASP A 35 0.82 7.71 0.18
C ASP A 35 1.46 6.53 -0.55
N ALA A 36 0.69 5.81 -1.35
CA ALA A 36 1.13 4.61 -2.07
C ALA A 36 1.85 3.58 -1.17
N GLY A 37 1.53 3.56 0.13
CA GLY A 37 2.18 2.73 1.14
C GLY A 37 1.42 1.46 1.50
N PHE A 38 0.18 1.31 1.02
CA PHE A 38 -0.63 0.11 1.21
C PHE A 38 -0.33 -0.94 0.12
N PHE A 39 0.63 -1.82 0.39
CA PHE A 39 0.99 -2.95 -0.46
C PHE A 39 0.23 -4.22 -0.06
N ILE A 40 -0.29 -4.99 -1.02
CA ILE A 40 -1.11 -6.17 -0.71
C ILE A 40 -0.34 -7.48 -0.77
N ASP A 41 -0.66 -8.40 0.14
CA ASP A 41 -0.20 -9.80 0.12
C ASP A 41 -1.06 -10.59 -0.89
N ARG A 42 -0.61 -10.64 -2.15
CA ARG A 42 -1.30 -11.24 -3.30
C ARG A 42 -0.27 -11.94 -4.20
N ASN A 43 -0.58 -13.14 -4.67
CA ASN A 43 0.28 -13.90 -5.58
C ASN A 43 0.50 -13.16 -6.93
N ASP A 44 1.58 -13.43 -7.64
CA ASP A 44 1.74 -12.89 -8.99
C ASP A 44 0.86 -13.60 -10.05
N ILE A 45 0.97 -13.19 -11.31
CA ILE A 45 0.29 -13.80 -12.47
C ILE A 45 0.69 -15.26 -12.74
N SER A 46 1.81 -15.72 -12.20
CA SER A 46 2.22 -17.14 -12.25
C SER A 46 1.64 -17.96 -11.09
N GLY A 47 1.03 -17.28 -10.11
CA GLY A 47 0.48 -17.88 -8.89
C GLY A 47 1.48 -17.99 -7.74
N ALA A 48 2.69 -17.45 -7.87
CA ALA A 48 3.72 -17.52 -6.84
C ALA A 48 3.56 -16.40 -5.78
N GLU A 49 3.96 -16.68 -4.54
CA GLU A 49 3.96 -15.71 -3.42
C GLU A 49 5.21 -14.80 -3.47
N HIS A 50 5.45 -14.14 -4.61
CA HIS A 50 6.69 -13.38 -4.84
C HIS A 50 6.87 -12.23 -3.85
N ILE A 51 5.85 -11.37 -3.68
CA ILE A 51 5.94 -10.23 -2.76
C ILE A 51 6.11 -10.66 -1.30
N LYS A 52 5.49 -11.77 -0.91
CA LYS A 52 5.65 -12.33 0.43
C LYS A 52 7.08 -12.79 0.66
N SER A 53 7.67 -13.48 -0.33
CA SER A 53 9.08 -13.87 -0.26
C SER A 53 10.00 -12.65 -0.17
N PHE A 54 9.77 -11.64 -1.00
CA PHE A 54 10.51 -10.36 -0.95
C PHE A 54 10.39 -9.67 0.42
N TYR A 55 9.19 -9.57 0.98
CA TYR A 55 8.98 -8.96 2.30
C TYR A 55 9.58 -9.78 3.43
N ASN A 56 9.54 -11.11 3.37
CA ASN A 56 10.23 -11.96 4.33
C ASN A 56 11.73 -11.65 4.33
N GLU A 57 12.34 -11.53 3.14
CA GLU A 57 13.76 -11.18 3.00
C GLU A 57 14.06 -9.79 3.56
N VAL A 58 13.22 -8.79 3.29
CA VAL A 58 13.36 -7.44 3.86
C VAL A 58 13.30 -7.48 5.38
N VAL A 59 12.31 -8.17 5.95
CA VAL A 59 12.12 -8.27 7.40
C VAL A 59 13.33 -8.93 8.08
N MET A 60 13.83 -10.02 7.49
CA MET A 60 15.00 -10.73 7.98
C MET A 60 16.28 -9.91 7.86
N LEU A 61 16.54 -9.31 6.69
CA LEU A 61 17.75 -8.54 6.42
C LEU A 61 17.83 -7.29 7.28
N GLN A 62 16.71 -6.58 7.46
CA GLN A 62 16.66 -5.33 8.22
C GLN A 62 16.46 -5.55 9.72
N GLY A 63 16.20 -6.79 10.16
CA GLY A 63 15.95 -7.10 11.57
C GLY A 63 14.72 -6.38 12.14
N VAL A 64 13.74 -6.04 11.30
CA VAL A 64 12.61 -5.16 11.69
C VAL A 64 11.49 -5.86 12.43
N VAL A 65 11.58 -7.18 12.68
CA VAL A 65 10.58 -7.95 13.44
C VAL A 65 10.24 -7.28 14.78
N ASN A 66 11.25 -6.76 15.49
CA ASN A 66 11.08 -6.11 16.78
C ASN A 66 10.38 -4.73 16.70
N HIS A 67 10.26 -4.17 15.50
CA HIS A 67 9.59 -2.89 15.23
C HIS A 67 8.17 -3.08 14.67
N LEU A 68 7.75 -4.32 14.41
CA LEU A 68 6.37 -4.62 14.01
C LEU A 68 5.44 -4.56 15.25
N PRO A 69 4.14 -4.26 15.06
CA PRO A 69 3.20 -4.26 16.17
C PRO A 69 3.17 -5.61 16.89
N LYS A 70 3.54 -5.62 18.18
CA LYS A 70 3.60 -6.84 19.00
C LYS A 70 2.28 -7.61 18.99
N SER A 71 1.16 -6.89 19.01
CA SER A 71 -0.18 -7.46 18.90
C SER A 71 -0.40 -8.24 17.61
N CYS A 72 0.15 -7.77 16.48
CA CYS A 72 0.11 -8.50 15.21
C CYS A 72 0.98 -9.77 15.29
N VAL A 73 2.24 -9.61 15.70
CA VAL A 73 3.24 -10.70 15.76
C VAL A 73 2.82 -11.81 16.71
N SER A 74 2.06 -11.50 17.77
CA SER A 74 1.54 -12.51 18.70
C SER A 74 0.38 -13.34 18.14
N GLN A 75 -0.29 -12.87 17.09
CA GLN A 75 -1.51 -13.50 16.55
C GLN A 75 -1.30 -14.24 15.23
N MET A 76 -0.22 -13.93 14.49
CA MET A 76 0.05 -14.52 13.19
C MET A 76 1.55 -14.58 12.89
N ASP A 77 1.89 -15.12 11.72
CA ASP A 77 3.26 -15.14 11.21
C ASP A 77 3.87 -13.73 11.28
N PRO A 78 5.00 -13.54 12.01
CA PRO A 78 5.67 -12.24 12.12
C PRO A 78 5.97 -11.61 10.77
N MET A 79 6.27 -12.41 9.75
CA MET A 79 6.60 -11.88 8.43
C MET A 79 5.39 -11.25 7.74
N LYS A 80 4.18 -11.81 7.96
CA LYS A 80 2.94 -11.21 7.47
C LYS A 80 2.69 -9.84 8.09
N CYS A 81 3.10 -9.62 9.34
CA CYS A 81 2.93 -8.33 10.02
C CYS A 81 3.71 -7.16 9.41
N PHE A 82 4.47 -7.37 8.33
CA PHE A 82 5.02 -6.29 7.51
C PHE A 82 4.05 -5.77 6.44
N PHE A 83 3.02 -6.54 6.06
CA PHE A 83 1.98 -6.05 5.14
C PHE A 83 0.93 -5.20 5.88
N PRO A 84 0.60 -4.00 5.35
CA PRO A 84 -0.39 -3.09 5.91
C PRO A 84 -1.74 -3.72 6.27
N GLN A 85 -2.25 -4.63 5.43
CA GLN A 85 -3.53 -5.32 5.68
C GLN A 85 -3.56 -6.12 6.99
N TYR A 86 -2.40 -6.51 7.52
CA TYR A 86 -2.31 -7.29 8.75
C TYR A 86 -1.96 -6.43 9.97
N PHE A 87 -1.07 -5.43 9.83
CA PHE A 87 -0.62 -4.66 10.99
C PHE A 87 -1.42 -3.40 11.27
N LEU A 88 -2.03 -2.76 10.26
CA LEU A 88 -2.79 -1.52 10.44
C LEU A 88 -3.95 -1.62 11.45
N PRO A 89 -4.62 -2.77 11.63
CA PRO A 89 -5.60 -2.94 12.70
C PRO A 89 -5.06 -2.68 14.10
N TYR A 90 -3.76 -2.80 14.31
CA TYR A 90 -3.06 -2.66 15.59
C TYR A 90 -2.38 -1.31 15.78
N ILE A 91 -2.55 -0.36 14.84
CA ILE A 91 -2.08 1.01 14.99
C ILE A 91 -3.15 1.84 15.71
N ASP A 92 -2.74 2.53 16.77
CA ASP A 92 -3.63 3.33 17.63
C ASP A 92 -3.76 4.77 17.15
N THR A 93 -2.65 5.36 16.68
CA THR A 93 -2.60 6.75 16.23
C THR A 93 -3.40 6.92 14.94
N PRO A 94 -4.24 7.96 14.83
CA PRO A 94 -5.04 8.18 13.61
C PRO A 94 -4.18 8.29 12.36
N PHE A 95 -4.56 7.57 11.31
CA PHE A 95 -3.87 7.60 10.04
C PHE A 95 -4.82 7.73 8.85
N PHE A 96 -4.26 8.16 7.72
CA PHE A 96 -4.94 8.27 6.45
C PHE A 96 -4.18 7.50 5.38
N ILE A 97 -4.90 6.70 4.58
CA ILE A 97 -4.34 5.99 3.43
C ILE A 97 -4.66 6.77 2.16
N LEU A 98 -3.64 7.15 1.41
CA LEU A 98 -3.79 7.64 0.05
C LEU A 98 -3.19 6.61 -0.88
N ASN A 99 -3.99 5.92 -1.68
CA ASN A 99 -3.47 4.85 -2.53
C ASN A 99 -4.26 4.78 -3.84
N ALA A 100 -3.59 4.41 -4.93
CA ALA A 100 -4.25 4.07 -6.17
C ALA A 100 -4.62 2.59 -6.18
N ALA A 101 -5.84 2.25 -6.62
CA ALA A 101 -6.28 0.86 -6.77
C ALA A 101 -5.52 0.12 -7.88
N TYR A 102 -5.00 0.87 -8.85
CA TYR A 102 -4.07 0.38 -9.87
C TYR A 102 -2.70 0.99 -9.64
N ASP A 103 -2.15 0.83 -8.44
CA ASP A 103 -0.81 1.33 -8.12
C ASP A 103 0.21 0.77 -9.13
N SER A 104 0.88 1.69 -9.84
CA SER A 104 1.72 1.30 -10.97
C SER A 104 2.95 0.50 -10.54
N TRP A 105 3.44 0.69 -9.31
CA TRP A 105 4.55 -0.08 -8.77
C TRP A 105 4.07 -1.47 -8.38
N GLN A 106 2.93 -1.60 -7.71
CA GLN A 106 2.37 -2.92 -7.36
C GLN A 106 2.06 -3.76 -8.58
N ILE A 107 1.54 -3.18 -9.65
CA ILE A 107 1.29 -3.91 -10.90
C ILE A 107 2.61 -4.42 -11.50
N GLN A 108 3.68 -3.63 -11.43
CA GLN A 108 4.97 -3.98 -12.02
C GLN A 108 5.79 -4.96 -11.19
N GLU A 109 5.76 -4.85 -9.87
CA GLU A 109 6.66 -5.58 -8.95
C GLU A 109 5.95 -6.68 -8.14
N ILE A 110 4.63 -6.59 -7.96
CA ILE A 110 3.83 -7.60 -7.23
C ILE A 110 3.05 -8.47 -8.21
N LEU A 111 2.20 -7.87 -9.03
CA LEU A 111 1.27 -8.63 -9.87
C LEU A 111 1.98 -9.27 -11.07
N ALA A 112 2.77 -8.50 -11.82
CA ALA A 112 3.44 -8.95 -13.04
C ALA A 112 4.95 -8.63 -13.06
N PRO A 113 5.73 -9.09 -12.06
CA PRO A 113 7.19 -8.94 -12.08
C PRO A 113 7.79 -9.70 -13.26
N ASP A 114 8.98 -9.29 -13.70
CA ASP A 114 9.64 -9.90 -14.88
C ASP A 114 9.85 -11.41 -14.72
N VAL A 115 10.08 -11.88 -13.50
CA VAL A 115 10.23 -13.32 -13.19
C VAL A 115 8.93 -14.12 -13.40
N ALA A 116 7.77 -13.48 -13.27
CA ALA A 116 6.46 -14.09 -13.49
C ALA A 116 5.96 -13.96 -14.95
N ASP A 117 6.66 -13.16 -15.78
CA ASP A 117 6.35 -12.93 -17.19
C ASP A 117 7.55 -13.26 -18.11
N PRO A 118 8.06 -14.51 -18.12
CA PRO A 118 9.26 -14.86 -18.89
C PRO A 118 9.09 -14.69 -20.41
N GLN A 119 7.84 -14.69 -20.90
CA GLN A 119 7.51 -14.50 -22.32
C GLN A 119 7.29 -13.03 -22.69
N GLY A 120 7.28 -12.12 -21.71
CA GLY A 120 7.11 -10.68 -21.93
C GLY A 120 5.69 -10.26 -22.35
N ASN A 121 4.67 -11.08 -22.06
CA ASN A 121 3.29 -10.84 -22.44
C ASN A 121 2.69 -9.62 -21.71
N TRP A 122 3.18 -9.32 -20.50
CA TRP A 122 2.72 -8.22 -19.65
C TRP A 122 3.56 -6.95 -19.79
N GLN A 123 4.72 -6.99 -20.44
CA GLN A 123 5.66 -5.85 -20.54
C GLN A 123 5.01 -4.54 -21.01
N LYS A 124 4.13 -4.60 -22.02
CA LYS A 124 3.40 -3.42 -22.52
C LYS A 124 2.29 -2.99 -21.55
N CYS A 125 1.51 -3.96 -21.06
CA CYS A 125 0.37 -3.73 -20.19
C CYS A 125 0.78 -3.12 -18.83
N LYS A 126 1.79 -3.68 -18.16
CA LYS A 126 2.24 -3.23 -16.84
C LYS A 126 2.92 -1.86 -16.84
N ARG A 127 3.34 -1.35 -18.00
CA ARG A 127 3.87 0.01 -18.17
C ARG A 127 2.82 1.01 -18.63
N ASN A 128 1.81 0.54 -19.36
CA ASN A 128 0.70 1.34 -19.84
C ASN A 128 -0.56 0.49 -19.92
N ILE A 129 -1.47 0.69 -18.96
CA ILE A 129 -2.70 -0.10 -18.86
C ILE A 129 -3.62 0.01 -20.09
N LYS A 130 -3.46 1.05 -20.92
CA LYS A 130 -4.19 1.19 -22.20
C LYS A 130 -3.73 0.18 -23.26
N SER A 131 -2.59 -0.48 -23.05
CA SER A 131 -2.02 -1.48 -23.95
C SER A 131 -2.38 -2.92 -23.54
N CYS A 132 -3.17 -3.09 -22.48
CA CYS A 132 -3.57 -4.41 -21.99
C CYS A 132 -4.60 -5.07 -22.90
N THR A 133 -4.50 -6.39 -23.04
CA THR A 133 -5.57 -7.21 -23.62
C THR A 133 -6.77 -7.26 -22.67
N LYS A 134 -7.92 -7.74 -23.17
CA LYS A 134 -9.12 -7.90 -22.34
C LYS A 134 -8.85 -8.78 -21.10
N THR A 135 -8.17 -9.90 -21.26
CA THR A 135 -7.82 -10.81 -20.15
C THR A 135 -6.88 -10.16 -19.15
N GLN A 136 -5.90 -9.36 -19.61
CA GLN A 136 -5.03 -8.61 -18.72
C GLN A 136 -5.80 -7.55 -17.93
N LEU A 137 -6.77 -6.86 -18.57
CA LEU A 137 -7.64 -5.92 -17.89
C LEU A 137 -8.50 -6.61 -16.83
N GLU A 138 -9.04 -7.81 -17.11
CA GLU A 138 -9.79 -8.62 -16.13
C GLU A 138 -8.90 -8.94 -14.91
N THR A 139 -7.65 -9.38 -15.12
CA THR A 139 -6.69 -9.60 -14.03
C THR A 139 -6.37 -8.32 -13.24
N LEU A 140 -6.28 -7.15 -13.89
CA LEU A 140 -6.13 -5.87 -13.18
C LEU A 140 -7.38 -5.52 -12.36
N GLN A 141 -8.59 -5.84 -12.84
CA GLN A 141 -9.81 -5.66 -12.06
C GLN A 141 -9.84 -6.55 -10.82
N ASP A 142 -9.42 -7.82 -10.96
CA ASP A 142 -9.32 -8.74 -9.83
C ASP A 142 -8.33 -8.21 -8.79
N PHE A 143 -7.17 -7.73 -9.22
CA PHE A 143 -6.18 -7.11 -8.33
C PHE A 143 -6.75 -5.89 -7.57
N ARG A 144 -7.53 -5.04 -8.24
CA ARG A 144 -8.25 -3.93 -7.58
C ARG A 144 -9.26 -4.45 -6.55
N ILE A 145 -10.00 -5.50 -6.85
CA ILE A 145 -10.99 -6.08 -5.93
C ILE A 145 -10.27 -6.62 -4.68
N ASP A 146 -9.16 -7.33 -4.86
CA ASP A 146 -8.33 -7.84 -3.76
C ASP A 146 -7.82 -6.69 -2.88
N MET A 147 -7.36 -5.59 -3.49
CA MET A 147 -6.93 -4.41 -2.75
C MET A 147 -8.04 -3.77 -1.92
N LEU A 148 -9.23 -3.60 -2.52
CA LEU A 148 -10.39 -3.08 -1.80
C LEU A 148 -10.84 -4.01 -0.68
N GLN A 149 -10.74 -5.33 -0.88
CA GLN A 149 -11.05 -6.31 0.14
C GLN A 149 -10.04 -6.26 1.30
N ALA A 150 -8.74 -6.11 1.01
CA ALA A 150 -7.69 -5.96 2.02
C ALA A 150 -7.86 -4.70 2.89
N LEU A 151 -8.43 -3.63 2.33
CA LEU A 151 -8.71 -2.38 3.05
C LEU A 151 -9.90 -2.46 4.01
N LYS A 152 -10.77 -3.47 3.88
CA LYS A 152 -11.94 -3.63 4.77
C LYS A 152 -11.58 -3.80 6.24
N VAL A 153 -10.36 -4.24 6.53
CA VAL A 153 -9.84 -4.40 7.91
C VAL A 153 -9.83 -3.08 8.69
N ILE A 154 -9.90 -1.94 8.01
CA ILE A 154 -9.96 -0.62 8.64
C ILE A 154 -11.24 0.18 8.31
N GLU A 155 -12.15 -0.39 7.53
CA GLU A 155 -13.38 0.27 7.10
C GLU A 155 -14.32 0.52 8.29
N GLY A 156 -14.98 1.67 8.30
CA GLY A 156 -15.93 2.06 9.36
C GLY A 156 -15.29 2.59 10.66
N LEU A 157 -13.96 2.59 10.77
CA LEU A 157 -13.27 3.06 11.96
C LEU A 157 -13.03 4.57 11.91
N LYS A 158 -13.59 5.30 12.89
CA LYS A 158 -13.60 6.78 12.90
C LYS A 158 -12.21 7.44 12.90
N THR A 159 -11.18 6.74 13.35
CA THR A 159 -9.78 7.24 13.41
C THR A 159 -8.97 6.90 12.16
N ARG A 160 -9.53 6.16 11.21
CA ARG A 160 -8.84 5.64 10.03
C ARG A 160 -9.52 6.18 8.79
N GLY A 161 -8.80 7.00 8.02
CA GLY A 161 -9.29 7.56 6.76
C GLY A 161 -8.65 6.86 5.57
N MET A 162 -9.33 6.85 4.43
CA MET A 162 -8.74 6.40 3.17
C MET A 162 -9.29 7.20 1.98
N PHE A 163 -8.43 7.41 0.99
CA PHE A 163 -8.78 7.89 -0.34
C PHE A 163 -8.15 6.94 -1.36
N ILE A 164 -9.01 6.12 -1.96
CA ILE A 164 -8.61 5.11 -2.94
C ILE A 164 -9.19 5.48 -4.29
N ASN A 165 -8.33 5.93 -5.21
CA ASN A 165 -8.75 6.27 -6.56
C ASN A 165 -8.40 5.17 -7.56
N SER A 166 -8.88 5.32 -8.79
CA SER A 166 -8.68 4.34 -9.87
C SER A 166 -7.63 4.80 -10.89
N CYS A 167 -6.67 5.63 -10.48
CA CYS A 167 -5.57 6.06 -11.33
C CYS A 167 -4.51 4.97 -11.46
N PHE A 168 -3.75 5.01 -12.55
CA PHE A 168 -2.54 4.20 -12.74
C PHE A 168 -1.32 5.05 -12.39
N VAL A 169 -0.97 5.08 -11.10
CA VAL A 169 0.02 6.00 -10.54
C VAL A 169 0.65 5.41 -9.28
N HIS A 170 1.85 5.87 -8.94
CA HIS A 170 2.54 5.60 -7.68
C HIS A 170 3.10 6.93 -7.16
N CYS A 171 2.93 7.23 -5.88
CA CYS A 171 3.15 8.56 -5.27
C CYS A 171 2.28 9.68 -5.85
N GLN A 172 1.35 10.19 -5.07
CA GLN A 172 0.31 11.11 -5.54
C GLN A 172 0.38 12.49 -4.91
N SER A 173 0.73 12.55 -3.62
CA SER A 173 0.70 13.77 -2.81
C SER A 173 2.00 14.58 -2.86
N GLU A 174 3.11 13.98 -3.32
CA GLU A 174 4.42 14.64 -3.33
C GLU A 174 4.57 15.66 -4.47
N MET A 175 3.83 15.48 -5.58
CA MET A 175 3.88 16.37 -6.74
C MET A 175 2.64 17.27 -6.82
N SER A 176 2.77 18.52 -6.37
CA SER A 176 1.64 19.46 -6.38
C SER A 176 1.05 19.68 -7.79
N GLN A 177 1.86 19.59 -8.84
CA GLN A 177 1.40 19.77 -10.23
C GLN A 177 0.39 18.71 -10.66
N THR A 178 0.62 17.44 -10.29
CA THR A 178 -0.28 16.33 -10.62
C THR A 178 -1.40 16.19 -9.59
N TRP A 179 -1.14 16.52 -8.32
CA TRP A 179 -2.15 16.48 -7.25
C TRP A 179 -3.22 17.56 -7.37
N LEU A 180 -2.84 18.77 -7.79
CA LEU A 180 -3.74 19.92 -7.95
C LEU A 180 -4.16 20.15 -9.41
N SER A 181 -3.90 19.19 -10.29
CA SER A 181 -4.28 19.28 -11.70
C SER A 181 -5.81 19.36 -11.86
N HIS A 182 -6.24 19.89 -13.00
CA HIS A 182 -7.65 19.88 -13.38
C HIS A 182 -8.22 18.45 -13.39
N ASP A 183 -7.42 17.49 -13.85
CA ASP A 183 -7.82 16.08 -14.03
C ASP A 183 -7.53 15.20 -12.81
N SER A 184 -7.13 15.79 -11.69
CA SER A 184 -6.90 15.06 -10.44
C SER A 184 -8.20 14.48 -9.88
N PRO A 185 -8.18 13.29 -9.26
CA PRO A 185 -9.35 12.74 -8.59
C PRO A 185 -9.89 13.69 -7.51
N ARG A 186 -11.20 13.96 -7.53
CA ARG A 186 -11.89 14.84 -6.58
C ARG A 186 -12.96 14.10 -5.80
N LEU A 187 -13.15 14.47 -4.54
CA LEU A 187 -14.24 13.96 -3.72
C LEU A 187 -15.38 14.97 -3.73
N ASN A 188 -16.58 14.59 -4.18
CA ASN A 188 -17.73 15.48 -4.27
C ASN A 188 -17.46 16.76 -5.10
N ASN A 189 -16.65 16.66 -6.16
CA ASN A 189 -16.19 17.78 -6.99
C ASN A 189 -15.46 18.89 -6.21
N LYS A 190 -14.87 18.56 -5.06
CA LYS A 190 -14.05 19.44 -4.24
C LYS A 190 -12.61 18.93 -4.14
#